data_AF-A0AAN8U3C5-F1
#
_entry.id   AF-A0AAN8U3C5-F1
#
_cell.length_a   1.000
_cell.length_b   1.000
_cell.length_c   1.000
_cell.angle_alpha   90.00
_cell.angle_beta   90.00
_cell.angle_gamma   90.00
#
_symmetry.space_group_name_H-M   'P 1'
#
loop_
_entity.id
_entity.type
_entity.pdbx_description
1 polymer ?
#
loop_
_entity_poly.entity_id
_entity_poly.type
_entity_poly.pdbx_seq_one_letter_code
_entity_poly.pdbx_strand_id
1 'polypeptide(L)'
;MECFSSPGWFSISTPSILGLKSKNKLSLNRKGRSFNKDGRRCMSMSQTADESSGFSYKKLIHFALEETNTHTLLSPSPLQEKYSSFLAMDDKMELQMLSFEAPKIRLLRSLCIEGSDGMQVLDFAAFPKPEFDLPIFCANFFTTAKMNIIVLDLNPLHDIMDQEDYKEKYYKDLIPLGLKYSEISCSFYPGEGSSPASL
;
A
#
# COMPACT_ATOMS: atom_id res chain seq x y z
N MET A 1 36.44 46.77 -16.35
CA MET A 1 35.78 47.62 -15.34
C MET A 1 34.71 46.78 -14.67
N GLU A 2 35.04 46.20 -13.51
CA GLU A 2 34.61 46.60 -12.14
C GLU A 2 33.21 46.03 -11.83
N CYS A 3 33.04 44.94 -11.07
CA CYS A 3 33.34 44.59 -9.67
C CYS A 3 32.49 45.33 -8.60
N PHE A 4 32.13 44.54 -7.57
CA PHE A 4 31.65 44.91 -6.21
C PHE A 4 30.14 45.24 -6.05
N SER A 5 29.38 44.79 -5.03
CA SER A 5 29.71 44.35 -3.66
C SER A 5 28.51 43.64 -2.97
N SER A 6 28.77 42.59 -2.17
CA SER A 6 28.06 42.27 -0.90
C SER A 6 28.65 43.16 0.24
N PRO A 7 28.32 43.11 1.57
CA PRO A 7 27.49 42.18 2.36
C PRO A 7 26.68 42.78 3.58
N GLY A 8 25.89 41.93 4.27
CA GLY A 8 25.81 41.77 5.74
C GLY A 8 25.17 42.83 6.68
N TRP A 9 24.22 42.41 7.55
CA TRP A 9 24.40 42.29 9.02
C TRP A 9 23.11 42.08 9.86
N PHE A 10 23.18 41.06 10.72
CA PHE A 10 22.69 40.81 12.11
C PHE A 10 21.41 41.40 12.76
N SER A 11 20.67 40.45 13.36
CA SER A 11 20.23 40.30 14.77
C SER A 11 18.99 40.99 15.40
N ILE A 12 18.08 40.11 15.85
CA ILE A 12 17.43 39.96 17.18
C ILE A 12 16.55 41.11 17.72
N SER A 13 15.24 40.84 17.89
CA SER A 13 14.57 40.83 19.21
C SER A 13 13.05 40.51 19.12
N THR A 14 12.63 39.49 19.87
CA THR A 14 11.27 39.29 20.45
C THR A 14 11.15 40.13 21.75
N PRO A 15 9.97 40.47 22.33
CA PRO A 15 8.98 39.45 22.75
C PRO A 15 7.49 39.82 23.01
N SER A 16 6.71 38.72 23.17
CA SER A 16 5.49 38.48 24.00
C SER A 16 4.11 38.99 23.55
N ILE A 17 3.12 38.07 23.52
CA ILE A 17 1.98 38.02 24.46
C ILE A 17 1.26 36.64 24.41
N LEU A 18 0.81 36.23 25.61
CA LEU A 18 -0.02 35.11 26.08
C LEU A 18 -1.13 34.60 25.12
N GLY A 19 -1.64 33.36 25.16
CA GLY A 19 -1.49 32.19 26.04
C GLY A 19 -2.80 31.36 26.02
N LEU A 20 -2.76 30.02 26.11
CA LEU A 20 -3.76 29.19 26.83
C LEU A 20 -3.43 27.67 26.80
N LYS A 21 -3.36 27.09 28.01
CA LYS A 21 -3.75 25.73 28.48
C LYS A 21 -3.48 24.48 27.60
N SER A 22 -2.76 23.51 28.16
CA SER A 22 -3.37 22.35 28.86
C SER A 22 -2.30 21.45 29.49
N LYS A 23 -2.55 20.97 30.72
CA LYS A 23 -1.66 20.08 31.49
C LYS A 23 -2.14 18.65 31.30
N ASN A 24 -1.35 17.80 30.64
CA ASN A 24 -1.51 16.35 30.76
C ASN A 24 -0.36 15.77 31.59
N LYS A 25 -0.75 15.18 32.73
CA LYS A 25 0.10 14.52 33.70
C LYS A 25 0.75 13.28 33.06
N LEU A 26 2.08 13.18 33.13
CA LEU A 26 2.77 11.90 32.97
C LEU A 26 2.35 10.96 34.11
N SER A 27 1.58 9.91 33.80
CA SER A 27 1.36 8.79 34.72
C SER A 27 2.41 7.71 34.47
N LEU A 28 3.36 7.59 35.40
CA LEU A 28 4.29 6.47 35.46
C LEU A 28 3.52 5.24 35.97
N ASN A 29 3.09 4.34 35.09
CA ASN A 29 2.39 3.12 35.51
C ASN A 29 3.39 2.06 35.99
N ARG A 30 3.45 1.84 37.31
CA ARG A 30 4.18 0.73 37.94
C ARG A 30 3.48 -0.58 37.61
N LYS A 31 4.18 -1.48 36.90
CA LYS A 31 3.74 -2.84 36.60
C LYS A 31 3.85 -3.69 37.88
N GLY A 32 2.73 -3.97 38.54
CA GLY A 32 2.67 -4.96 39.63
C GLY A 32 2.90 -6.36 39.07
N ARG A 33 3.96 -7.03 39.52
CA ARG A 33 4.21 -8.46 39.22
C ARG A 33 3.56 -9.28 40.31
N SER A 34 2.58 -10.11 39.95
CA SER A 34 2.12 -11.20 40.82
C SER A 34 2.49 -12.53 40.17
N PHE A 35 3.16 -13.39 40.94
CA PHE A 35 3.52 -14.76 40.57
C PHE A 35 2.53 -15.73 41.20
N ASN A 36 1.92 -16.61 40.40
CA ASN A 36 1.25 -17.80 40.91
C ASN A 36 2.18 -19.02 40.80
N LYS A 37 2.04 -19.95 41.75
CA LYS A 37 3.03 -20.98 42.13
C LYS A 37 3.24 -22.14 41.14
N ASP A 38 2.55 -22.20 40.01
CA ASP A 38 2.76 -23.24 39.01
C ASP A 38 3.11 -22.60 37.67
N GLY A 39 4.36 -22.80 37.22
CA GLY A 39 5.02 -22.11 36.10
C GLY A 39 4.45 -22.35 34.70
N ARG A 40 3.14 -22.23 34.50
CA ARG A 40 2.48 -22.20 33.18
C ARG A 40 1.97 -20.80 32.87
N ARG A 41 2.49 -20.19 31.80
CA ARG A 41 1.99 -18.91 31.26
C ARG A 41 0.58 -19.12 30.73
N CYS A 42 -0.43 -18.58 31.42
CA CYS A 42 -1.77 -18.41 30.87
C CYS A 42 -1.90 -16.96 30.42
N MET A 43 -1.93 -16.72 29.10
CA MET A 43 -2.24 -15.40 28.54
C MET A 43 -3.76 -15.25 28.52
N SER A 44 -4.32 -14.58 29.52
CA SER A 44 -5.69 -14.09 29.49
C SER A 44 -5.71 -12.86 28.56
N MET A 45 -6.23 -13.01 27.34
CA MET A 45 -6.50 -11.88 26.46
C MET A 45 -7.69 -11.11 27.01
N SER A 46 -7.44 -10.01 27.72
CA SER A 46 -8.44 -8.97 27.90
C SER A 46 -8.70 -8.37 26.52
N GLN A 47 -9.87 -8.66 25.93
CA GLN A 47 -10.37 -7.89 24.79
C GLN A 47 -10.61 -6.46 25.26
N THR A 48 -9.62 -5.60 25.07
CA THR A 48 -9.90 -4.18 24.87
C THR A 48 -10.56 -4.10 23.51
N ALA A 49 -11.81 -3.65 23.49
CA ALA A 49 -12.49 -3.23 22.27
C ALA A 49 -11.70 -2.04 21.70
N ASP A 50 -10.64 -2.37 20.96
CA ASP A 50 -9.92 -1.40 20.16
C ASP A 50 -10.79 -1.20 18.92
N GLU A 51 -11.12 0.06 18.65
CA GLU A 51 -11.99 0.47 17.57
C GLU A 51 -11.58 -0.26 16.29
N SER A 52 -12.49 -1.05 15.73
CA SER A 52 -12.31 -1.65 14.41
C SER A 52 -12.24 -0.52 13.39
N SER A 53 -11.06 0.08 13.23
CA SER A 53 -10.77 0.83 12.02
C SER A 53 -10.92 -0.19 10.89
N GLY A 54 -11.99 -0.06 10.12
CA GLY A 54 -12.28 -0.95 9.01
C GLY A 54 -11.03 -1.13 8.15
N PHE A 55 -10.83 -2.34 7.63
CA PHE A 55 -9.81 -2.58 6.62
C PHE A 55 -10.07 -1.63 5.43
N SER A 56 -9.01 -1.02 4.87
CA SER A 56 -9.10 -0.13 3.72
C SER A 56 -7.92 -0.35 2.80
N TYR A 57 -8.19 -0.50 1.50
CA TYR A 57 -7.16 -0.66 0.47
C TYR A 57 -6.27 0.57 0.28
N LYS A 58 -6.68 1.76 0.75
CA LYS A 58 -5.84 2.96 0.75
C LYS A 58 -4.52 2.75 1.50
N LYS A 59 -4.52 1.90 2.55
CA LYS A 59 -3.31 1.53 3.29
C LYS A 59 -2.30 0.79 2.41
N LEU A 60 -2.77 -0.05 1.49
CA LEU A 60 -1.91 -0.77 0.53
C LEU A 60 -1.33 0.19 -0.51
N ILE A 61 -2.15 1.13 -1.01
CA ILE A 61 -1.69 2.18 -1.93
C ILE A 61 -0.60 3.01 -1.27
N HIS A 62 -0.80 3.47 -0.04
CA HIS A 62 0.19 4.25 0.70
C HIS A 62 1.50 3.50 0.87
N PHE A 63 1.44 2.24 1.33
CA PHE A 63 2.61 1.38 1.45
C PHE A 63 3.36 1.26 0.11
N ALA A 64 2.64 0.98 -0.99
CA ALA A 64 3.25 0.83 -2.30
C ALA A 64 3.92 2.13 -2.79
N LEU A 65 3.32 3.29 -2.54
CA LEU A 65 3.91 4.59 -2.90
C LEU A 65 5.13 4.92 -2.05
N GLU A 66 5.09 4.66 -0.74
CA GLU A 66 6.23 4.84 0.16
C GLU A 66 7.39 3.93 -0.24
N GLU A 67 7.11 2.63 -0.40
CA GLU A 67 8.12 1.64 -0.80
C GLU A 67 8.73 2.04 -2.15
N THR A 68 7.91 2.38 -3.16
CA THR A 68 8.42 2.81 -4.47
C THR A 68 9.34 4.03 -4.35
N ASN A 69 9.00 4.99 -3.49
CA ASN A 69 9.83 6.19 -3.25
C ASN A 69 11.20 5.88 -2.60
N THR A 70 11.36 4.72 -1.96
CA THR A 70 12.68 4.28 -1.48
C THR A 70 13.60 3.79 -2.59
N HIS A 71 13.03 3.33 -3.72
CA HIS A 71 13.77 2.78 -4.87
C HIS A 71 13.89 3.75 -6.04
N THR A 72 12.95 4.69 -6.18
CA THR A 72 12.95 5.68 -7.26
C THR A 72 12.10 6.90 -6.89
N LEU A 73 12.34 8.05 -7.53
CA LEU A 73 11.52 9.23 -7.27
C LEU A 73 10.25 9.21 -8.15
N LEU A 74 9.09 9.16 -7.51
CA LEU A 74 7.81 9.32 -8.21
C LEU A 74 7.51 10.79 -8.49
N SER A 75 7.07 11.09 -9.71
CA SER A 75 6.49 12.37 -10.09
C SER A 75 5.01 12.21 -10.45
N PRO A 76 4.15 13.19 -10.16
CA PRO A 76 2.75 13.15 -10.58
C PRO A 76 2.63 13.00 -12.10
N SER A 77 1.75 12.11 -12.55
CA SER A 77 1.44 11.97 -13.98
C SER A 77 0.52 13.10 -14.44
N PRO A 78 0.59 13.56 -15.70
CA PRO A 78 -0.40 14.48 -16.28
C PRO A 78 -1.85 13.99 -16.16
N LEU A 79 -2.05 12.67 -16.05
CA LEU A 79 -3.37 12.08 -15.82
C LEU A 79 -4.01 12.53 -14.50
N GLN A 80 -3.22 12.92 -13.51
CA GLN A 80 -3.71 13.29 -12.19
C GLN A 80 -4.62 14.52 -12.22
N GLU A 81 -4.38 15.45 -13.16
CA GLU A 81 -5.20 16.65 -13.34
C GLU A 81 -6.60 16.32 -13.85
N LYS A 82 -6.71 15.26 -14.66
CA LYS A 82 -7.97 14.83 -15.26
C LYS A 82 -8.68 13.76 -14.43
N TYR A 83 -7.93 12.91 -13.76
CA TYR A 83 -8.43 11.77 -13.01
C TYR A 83 -7.89 11.82 -11.57
N SER A 84 -8.72 12.31 -10.65
CA SER A 84 -8.40 12.43 -9.23
C SER A 84 -9.49 11.83 -8.36
N SER A 85 -10.51 12.60 -7.95
CA SER A 85 -11.66 12.06 -7.21
C SER A 85 -12.95 12.32 -7.97
N PHE A 86 -13.84 11.32 -7.98
CA PHE A 86 -15.18 11.41 -8.55
C PHE A 86 -16.19 10.82 -7.57
N LEU A 87 -17.39 11.40 -7.53
CA LEU A 87 -18.54 10.76 -6.92
C LEU A 87 -19.25 9.89 -7.95
N ALA A 88 -19.79 8.77 -7.49
CA ALA A 88 -20.73 7.98 -8.27
C ALA A 88 -21.99 8.81 -8.57
N MET A 89 -22.76 8.42 -9.59
CA MET A 89 -23.94 9.15 -10.05
C MET A 89 -25.05 9.28 -8.98
N ASP A 90 -25.03 8.42 -7.95
CA ASP A 90 -25.97 8.43 -6.84
C ASP A 90 -25.40 9.13 -5.59
N ASP A 91 -24.20 9.71 -5.69
CA ASP A 91 -23.44 10.38 -4.61
C ASP A 91 -23.14 9.50 -3.39
N LYS A 92 -23.24 8.16 -3.50
CA LYS A 92 -23.04 7.23 -2.37
C LYS A 92 -21.66 6.59 -2.30
N MET A 93 -20.85 6.75 -3.34
CA MET A 93 -19.53 6.14 -3.44
C MET A 93 -18.54 7.16 -4.00
N GLU A 94 -17.35 7.17 -3.42
CA GLU A 94 -16.23 7.96 -3.92
C GLU A 94 -15.24 7.04 -4.65
N LEU A 95 -14.84 7.46 -5.85
CA LEU A 95 -13.80 6.85 -6.65
C LEU A 95 -12.57 7.74 -6.56
N GLN A 96 -11.50 7.24 -5.94
CA GLN A 96 -10.24 7.94 -5.79
C GLN A 96 -9.19 7.33 -6.71
N MET A 97 -8.54 8.15 -7.51
CA MET A 97 -7.52 7.78 -8.47
C MET A 97 -6.25 8.56 -8.23
N LEU A 98 -5.13 7.83 -8.25
CA LEU A 98 -3.80 8.41 -8.22
C LEU A 98 -3.00 7.95 -9.43
N SER A 99 -2.14 8.80 -9.96
CA SER A 99 -1.30 8.49 -11.10
C SER A 99 0.06 9.19 -11.01
N PHE A 100 1.11 8.40 -11.23
CA PHE A 100 2.50 8.80 -11.13
C PHE A 100 3.32 8.19 -12.27
N GLU A 101 4.51 8.74 -12.47
CA GLU A 101 5.53 8.23 -13.37
C GLU A 101 6.89 8.24 -12.67
N ALA A 102 7.85 7.50 -13.22
CA ALA A 102 9.23 7.44 -12.73
C ALA A 102 10.19 7.18 -13.90
N PRO A 103 11.53 7.24 -13.70
CA PRO A 103 12.50 6.99 -14.76
C PRO A 103 12.28 5.68 -15.55
N LYS A 104 11.86 4.59 -14.88
CA LYS A 104 11.56 3.29 -15.51
C LYS A 104 10.07 2.93 -15.58
N ILE A 105 9.21 3.73 -14.95
CA ILE A 105 7.77 3.47 -14.84
C ILE A 105 7.06 4.49 -15.72
N ARG A 106 6.39 4.00 -16.77
CA ARG A 106 5.59 4.85 -17.66
C ARG A 106 4.34 5.35 -16.97
N LEU A 107 3.71 4.49 -16.16
CA LEU A 107 2.50 4.84 -15.42
C LEU A 107 2.33 3.90 -14.23
N LEU A 108 2.40 4.46 -13.02
CA LEU A 108 1.91 3.85 -11.79
C LEU A 108 0.55 4.46 -11.51
N ARG A 109 -0.52 3.65 -11.46
CA ARG A 109 -1.85 4.19 -11.17
C ARG A 109 -2.60 3.36 -10.14
N SER A 110 -3.52 4.01 -9.46
CA SER A 110 -4.50 3.37 -8.61
C SER A 110 -5.90 3.88 -8.91
N LEU A 111 -6.88 2.99 -8.73
CA LEU A 111 -8.29 3.30 -8.55
C LEU A 111 -8.71 2.61 -7.25
N CYS A 112 -9.23 3.39 -6.30
CA CYS A 112 -9.76 2.93 -5.03
C CYS A 112 -11.22 3.36 -4.93
N ILE A 113 -12.11 2.43 -4.63
CA ILE A 113 -13.53 2.70 -4.43
C ILE A 113 -13.90 2.24 -3.03
N GLU A 114 -14.54 3.11 -2.26
CA GLU A 114 -15.09 2.80 -0.93
C GLU A 114 -16.59 3.08 -0.93
N GLY A 115 -17.39 2.02 -0.84
CA GLY A 115 -18.84 2.06 -0.74
C GLY A 115 -19.33 2.04 0.71
N SER A 116 -20.49 2.66 0.94
CA SER A 116 -21.13 2.70 2.26
C SER A 116 -21.69 1.36 2.73
N ASP A 117 -21.86 0.40 1.83
CA ASP A 117 -22.36 -0.97 2.07
C ASP A 117 -21.26 -1.98 2.40
N GLY A 118 -20.02 -1.52 2.58
CA GLY A 118 -18.85 -2.36 2.82
C GLY A 118 -18.20 -2.88 1.53
N MET A 119 -18.63 -2.42 0.35
CA MET A 119 -17.93 -2.68 -0.90
C MET A 119 -16.60 -1.91 -0.93
N GLN A 120 -15.51 -2.59 -1.30
CA GLN A 120 -14.22 -1.95 -1.56
C GLN A 120 -13.60 -2.51 -2.83
N VAL A 121 -13.02 -1.64 -3.64
CA VAL A 121 -12.33 -2.01 -4.87
C VAL A 121 -10.94 -1.39 -4.88
N LEU A 122 -9.96 -2.18 -5.29
CA LEU A 122 -8.62 -1.74 -5.63
C LEU A 122 -8.27 -2.22 -7.04
N ASP A 123 -7.95 -1.30 -7.94
CA ASP A 123 -7.14 -1.58 -9.14
C ASP A 123 -5.85 -0.78 -8.99
N PHE A 124 -4.74 -1.48 -8.81
CA PHE A 124 -3.41 -0.88 -8.71
C PHE A 124 -2.50 -1.59 -9.67
N ALA A 125 -1.83 -0.84 -10.55
CA ALA A 125 -0.86 -1.45 -11.45
C ALA A 125 0.25 -0.49 -11.87
N ALA A 126 1.42 -1.09 -12.12
CA ALA A 126 2.64 -0.40 -12.54
C ALA A 126 3.02 -0.84 -13.94
N PHE A 127 2.99 0.10 -14.87
CA PHE A 127 3.38 -0.12 -16.26
C PHE A 127 4.80 0.40 -16.49
N PRO A 128 5.74 -0.46 -16.90
CA PRO A 128 7.08 -0.01 -17.25
C PRO A 128 7.08 0.81 -18.55
N LYS A 129 8.16 1.57 -18.77
CA LYS A 129 8.42 2.15 -20.09
C LYS A 129 8.89 1.05 -21.06
N PRO A 130 8.67 1.20 -22.38
CA PRO A 130 8.97 0.17 -23.36
C PRO A 130 10.44 -0.27 -23.40
N GLU A 131 11.36 0.57 -22.94
CA GLU A 131 12.79 0.27 -22.87
C GLU A 131 13.14 -0.71 -21.74
N PHE A 132 12.19 -0.98 -20.84
CA PHE A 132 12.34 -1.91 -19.72
C PHE A 132 11.31 -3.02 -19.84
N ASP A 133 11.76 -4.24 -20.09
CA ASP A 133 10.94 -5.43 -20.29
C ASP A 133 10.40 -6.03 -18.97
N LEU A 134 10.17 -5.19 -17.95
CA LEU A 134 9.63 -5.63 -16.66
C LEU A 134 8.22 -6.23 -16.83
N PRO A 135 7.85 -7.23 -16.02
CA PRO A 135 6.46 -7.64 -15.88
C PRO A 135 5.58 -6.48 -15.41
N ILE A 136 4.31 -6.51 -15.79
CA ILE A 136 3.32 -5.53 -15.33
C ILE A 136 2.81 -5.99 -13.96
N PHE A 137 3.09 -5.21 -12.91
CA PHE A 137 2.47 -5.45 -11.60
C PHE A 137 0.98 -5.13 -11.67
N CYS A 138 0.14 -6.06 -11.22
CA CYS A 138 -1.31 -5.92 -11.15
C CYS A 138 -1.86 -6.43 -9.82
N ALA A 139 -2.64 -5.59 -9.16
CA ALA A 139 -3.45 -5.93 -8.00
C ALA A 139 -4.89 -5.47 -8.23
N ASN A 140 -5.79 -6.42 -8.45
CA ASN A 140 -7.20 -6.19 -8.69
C ASN A 140 -8.02 -6.91 -7.62
N PHE A 141 -8.47 -6.15 -6.62
CA PHE A 141 -9.20 -6.66 -5.48
C PHE A 141 -10.62 -6.11 -5.49
N PHE A 142 -11.58 -7.00 -5.34
CA PHE A 142 -12.98 -6.67 -5.18
C PHE A 142 -13.50 -7.33 -3.91
N THR A 143 -13.99 -6.52 -2.98
CA THR A 143 -14.43 -6.96 -1.67
C THR A 143 -15.82 -6.45 -1.38
N THR A 144 -16.63 -7.30 -0.76
CA THR A 144 -17.94 -6.98 -0.22
C THR A 144 -18.01 -7.51 1.21
N ALA A 145 -19.12 -7.26 1.91
CA ALA A 145 -19.34 -7.80 3.26
C ALA A 145 -19.27 -9.34 3.37
N LYS A 146 -19.40 -10.08 2.24
CA LYS A 146 -19.49 -11.55 2.24
C LYS A 146 -18.41 -12.26 1.45
N MET A 147 -17.76 -11.59 0.51
CA MET A 147 -16.81 -12.22 -0.40
C MET A 147 -15.68 -11.29 -0.82
N ASN A 148 -14.55 -11.89 -1.17
CA ASN A 148 -13.39 -11.24 -1.74
C ASN A 148 -13.01 -11.96 -3.04
N ILE A 149 -12.82 -11.22 -4.12
CA ILE A 149 -12.25 -11.69 -5.39
C ILE A 149 -10.90 -10.98 -5.55
N ILE A 150 -9.82 -11.74 -5.59
CA ILE A 150 -8.46 -11.22 -5.51
C ILE A 150 -7.65 -11.75 -6.69
N VAL A 151 -7.12 -10.84 -7.49
CA VAL A 151 -6.08 -11.13 -8.49
C VAL A 151 -4.86 -10.30 -8.12
N LEU A 152 -3.73 -10.95 -7.88
CA LEU A 152 -2.44 -10.31 -7.61
C LEU A 152 -1.39 -11.03 -8.45
N ASP A 153 -0.76 -10.31 -9.38
CA ASP A 153 0.19 -10.92 -10.30
C ASP A 153 1.27 -9.93 -10.77
N LEU A 154 2.37 -10.50 -11.25
CA LEU A 154 3.35 -9.87 -12.12
C LEU A 154 3.09 -10.42 -13.53
N ASN A 155 2.18 -9.79 -14.27
CA ASN A 155 1.77 -10.26 -15.59
C ASN A 155 2.95 -10.18 -16.58
N PRO A 156 3.27 -11.26 -17.31
CA PRO A 156 4.41 -11.27 -18.22
C PRO A 156 4.17 -10.33 -19.41
N LEU A 157 5.22 -9.61 -19.82
CA LEU A 157 5.16 -8.77 -21.04
C LEU A 157 5.32 -9.61 -22.32
N HIS A 158 6.04 -10.72 -22.22
CA HIS A 158 6.34 -11.63 -23.33
C HIS A 158 5.72 -13.00 -23.07
N ASP A 159 5.54 -13.78 -24.14
CA ASP A 159 4.95 -15.11 -24.03
C ASP A 159 5.87 -16.06 -23.25
N ILE A 160 5.40 -16.50 -22.09
CA ILE A 160 6.14 -17.43 -21.21
C ILE A 160 5.81 -18.90 -21.45
N MET A 161 4.88 -19.20 -22.37
CA MET A 161 4.57 -20.57 -22.78
C MET A 161 5.61 -21.08 -23.77
N ASP A 162 6.00 -20.22 -24.71
CA ASP A 162 6.95 -20.55 -25.77
C ASP A 162 8.36 -19.96 -25.54
N GLN A 163 8.50 -18.87 -24.76
CA GLN A 163 9.80 -18.22 -24.51
C GLN A 163 10.31 -18.49 -23.08
N GLU A 164 11.23 -19.44 -22.95
CA GLU A 164 11.84 -19.78 -21.67
C GLU A 164 12.72 -18.65 -21.11
N ASP A 165 13.44 -17.91 -21.96
CA ASP A 165 14.38 -16.86 -21.52
C ASP A 165 13.71 -15.78 -20.64
N TYR A 166 12.50 -15.33 -21.02
CA TYR A 166 11.77 -14.33 -20.26
C TYR A 166 11.24 -14.90 -18.93
N LYS A 167 10.74 -16.13 -18.98
CA LYS A 167 10.25 -16.86 -17.81
C LYS A 167 11.38 -17.08 -16.80
N GLU A 168 12.54 -17.53 -17.25
CA GLU A 168 13.72 -17.72 -16.39
C GLU A 168 14.20 -16.41 -15.79
N LYS A 169 14.27 -15.34 -16.60
CA LYS A 169 14.75 -14.02 -16.15
C LYS A 169 13.91 -13.42 -15.02
N TYR A 170 12.58 -13.59 -15.06
CA TYR A 170 11.69 -12.90 -14.13
C TYR A 170 11.00 -13.78 -13.10
N TYR A 171 10.74 -15.05 -13.39
CA TYR A 171 9.87 -15.89 -12.54
C TYR A 171 10.61 -16.98 -11.78
N LYS A 172 11.80 -17.40 -12.22
CA LYS A 172 12.57 -18.49 -11.60
C LYS A 172 12.75 -18.29 -10.09
N ASP A 173 13.15 -17.09 -9.69
CA ASP A 173 13.39 -16.75 -8.28
C ASP A 173 12.10 -16.39 -7.52
N LEU A 174 10.98 -16.21 -8.23
CA LEU A 174 9.66 -15.93 -7.65
C LEU A 174 8.83 -17.20 -7.40
N ILE A 175 9.20 -18.36 -7.95
CA ILE A 175 8.49 -19.63 -7.72
C ILE A 175 8.30 -19.91 -6.22
N PRO A 176 9.32 -19.79 -5.33
CA PRO A 176 9.12 -20.03 -3.91
C PRO A 176 8.08 -19.10 -3.27
N LEU A 177 8.01 -17.85 -3.74
CA LEU A 177 7.03 -16.87 -3.28
C LEU A 177 5.61 -17.27 -3.73
N GLY A 178 5.45 -17.66 -5.00
CA GLY A 178 4.19 -18.15 -5.54
C GLY A 178 3.67 -19.37 -4.75
N LEU A 179 4.54 -20.34 -4.48
CA LEU A 179 4.18 -21.53 -3.70
C LEU A 179 3.69 -21.17 -2.29
N LYS A 180 4.43 -20.32 -1.58
CA LYS A 180 4.06 -19.87 -0.22
C LYS A 180 2.65 -19.29 -0.15
N TYR A 181 2.26 -18.47 -1.12
CA TYR A 181 0.92 -17.85 -1.11
C TYR A 181 -0.17 -18.74 -1.72
N SER A 182 0.19 -19.69 -2.58
CA SER A 182 -0.75 -20.71 -3.08
C SER A 182 -1.22 -21.69 -2.00
N GLU A 183 -0.37 -22.00 -1.01
CA GLU A 183 -0.75 -22.84 0.14
C GLU A 183 -1.82 -22.16 1.01
N ILE A 184 -1.70 -20.84 1.17
CA ILE A 184 -2.65 -20.03 1.94
C ILE A 184 -4.00 -19.96 1.21
N SER A 185 -4.00 -19.77 -0.12
CA SER A 185 -5.24 -19.74 -0.89
C SER A 185 -5.96 -21.09 -0.91
N CYS A 186 -5.24 -22.20 -1.08
CA CYS A 186 -5.81 -23.55 -1.05
C CYS A 186 -6.35 -23.94 0.33
N SER A 187 -5.76 -23.40 1.41
CA SER A 187 -6.24 -23.63 2.79
C SER A 187 -7.56 -22.92 3.10
N PHE A 188 -7.90 -21.85 2.37
CA PHE A 188 -9.12 -21.07 2.54
C PHE A 188 -10.24 -21.43 1.55
N TYR A 189 -9.89 -22.00 0.39
CA TYR A 189 -10.82 -22.50 -0.61
C TYR A 189 -10.46 -23.94 -0.97
N PRO A 190 -11.01 -24.96 -0.27
CA PRO A 190 -10.92 -26.33 -0.75
C PRO A 190 -11.76 -26.44 -2.03
N GLY A 191 -11.12 -26.21 -3.18
CA GLY A 191 -11.79 -26.23 -4.48
C GLY A 191 -12.10 -27.64 -4.94
N GLU A 192 -13.38 -27.92 -5.24
CA GLU A 192 -13.67 -28.64 -6.46
C GLU A 192 -13.26 -27.75 -7.64
N GLY A 193 -12.33 -28.20 -8.47
CA GLY A 193 -12.09 -27.62 -9.79
C GLY A 193 -10.64 -27.25 -10.08
N SER A 194 -10.00 -28.12 -10.87
CA SER A 194 -8.70 -27.99 -11.57
C SER A 194 -7.45 -27.76 -10.70
N SER A 195 -6.61 -28.80 -10.73
CA SER A 195 -5.19 -28.81 -10.35
C SER A 195 -4.52 -27.46 -10.60
N PRO A 196 -3.61 -27.00 -9.72
CA PRO A 196 -2.75 -25.89 -10.05
C PRO A 196 -2.07 -26.24 -11.38
N ALA A 197 -2.27 -25.39 -12.38
CA ALA A 197 -1.43 -25.40 -13.55
C ALA A 197 0.00 -25.26 -13.04
N SER A 198 0.78 -26.32 -13.25
CA SER A 198 2.21 -26.35 -13.03
C SER A 198 2.81 -25.12 -13.70
N LEU A 199 3.38 -24.23 -12.87
CA LEU A 199 4.27 -23.15 -13.31
C LEU A 199 5.38 -23.71 -14.19
#